data_AF-A0A820H713-F1
#
_entry.id   AF-A0A820H713-F1
#
_cell.length_a   1.000
_cell.length_b   1.000
_cell.length_c   1.000
_cell.angle_alpha   90.00
_cell.angle_beta   90.00
_cell.angle_gamma   90.00
#
_symmetry.space_group_name_H-M   'P 1'
#
loop_
_entity.id
_entity.type
_entity.pdbx_description
1 polymer ?
#
loop_
_entity_poly.entity_id
_entity_poly.type
_entity_poly.pdbx_seq_one_letter_code
_entity_poly.pdbx_strand_id
1 'polypeptide(L)'
;LQTIVSRNISPNNATVISVGAIQGGSFNSVNVMPSEIRIGCITRSFTKLVRHIIERRIKELAHGLAQILGCTVQIEYNRLGTTLVNHDEETTRAVKAAESLVDKEHVNANATPFTSGEDFAYFLKKDLVIACIWVME
;
A
#
# COMPACT_ATOMS: atom_id res chain seq x y z
N LEU A 1 -6.34 13.33 -4.40
CA LEU A 1 -5.54 12.11 -4.12
C LEU A 1 -5.64 11.08 -5.25
N GLN A 2 -6.83 10.61 -5.65
CA GLN A 2 -6.95 9.57 -6.70
C GLN A 2 -6.37 9.97 -8.06
N THR A 3 -6.30 11.26 -8.35
CA THR A 3 -5.61 11.80 -9.53
C THR A 3 -4.13 11.43 -9.60
N ILE A 4 -3.48 11.15 -8.47
CA ILE A 4 -2.07 10.70 -8.44
C ILE A 4 -1.96 9.35 -9.13
N VAL A 5 -2.84 8.40 -8.81
CA VAL A 5 -2.83 7.07 -9.41
C VAL A 5 -3.10 7.16 -10.91
N SER A 6 -4.12 7.92 -11.32
CA SER A 6 -4.53 7.98 -12.73
C SER A 6 -3.67 8.87 -13.62
N ARG A 7 -2.92 9.84 -13.08
CA ARG A 7 -2.15 10.83 -13.86
C ARG A 7 -0.64 10.79 -13.66
N ASN A 8 -0.14 10.11 -12.63
CA ASN A 8 1.29 10.10 -12.32
C ASN A 8 1.90 8.69 -12.30
N ILE A 9 1.08 7.65 -12.29
CA ILE A 9 1.55 6.27 -12.24
C ILE A 9 1.20 5.54 -13.54
N SER A 10 2.15 4.75 -14.05
CA SER A 10 1.90 3.87 -15.20
C SER A 10 0.80 2.85 -14.85
N PRO A 11 -0.14 2.58 -15.77
CA PRO A 11 -1.22 1.62 -15.52
C PRO A 11 -0.71 0.19 -15.23
N ASN A 12 0.52 -0.13 -15.66
CA ASN A 12 1.15 -1.43 -15.40
C ASN A 12 1.68 -1.55 -13.96
N ASN A 13 1.71 -0.46 -13.18
CA ASN A 13 2.16 -0.46 -11.80
C ASN A 13 0.97 -0.42 -10.85
N ALA A 14 0.62 -1.59 -10.30
CA ALA A 14 -0.43 -1.69 -9.29
C ALA A 14 -0.14 -0.75 -8.10
N THR A 15 -1.09 0.16 -7.87
CA THR A 15 -0.98 1.22 -6.87
C THR A 15 -2.33 1.51 -6.24
N VAL A 16 -2.35 1.64 -4.93
CA VAL A 16 -3.57 1.98 -4.17
C VAL A 16 -3.27 3.18 -3.29
N ILE A 17 -4.19 4.14 -3.27
CA ILE A 17 -4.26 5.19 -2.26
C ILE A 17 -5.68 5.14 -1.70
N SER A 18 -5.83 4.79 -0.43
CA SER A 18 -7.13 4.74 0.23
C SER A 18 -7.17 5.73 1.38
N VAL A 19 -8.22 6.56 1.40
CA VAL A 19 -8.52 7.41 2.55
C VAL A 19 -9.32 6.56 3.54
N GLY A 20 -8.69 6.21 4.66
CA GLY A 20 -9.29 5.36 5.69
C GLY A 20 -10.06 6.14 6.76
N ALA A 21 -9.75 7.42 6.93
CA ALA A 21 -10.41 8.28 7.91
C ALA A 21 -10.41 9.74 7.46
N ILE A 22 -11.52 10.45 7.72
CA ILE A 22 -11.62 11.90 7.60
C ILE A 22 -12.40 12.39 8.83
N GLN A 23 -11.87 13.41 9.50
CA GLN A 23 -12.52 14.02 10.66
C GLN A 23 -12.46 15.54 10.58
N GLY A 24 -13.58 16.20 10.87
CA GLY A 24 -13.69 17.65 10.98
C GLY A 24 -15.12 18.06 11.38
N GLY A 25 -15.24 19.18 12.09
CA GLY A 25 -16.54 19.73 12.50
C GLY A 25 -17.22 18.96 13.64
N SER A 26 -18.45 19.37 13.97
CA SER A 26 -19.26 18.73 15.01
C SER A 26 -20.75 18.81 14.66
N PHE A 27 -21.48 17.70 14.82
CA PHE A 27 -22.94 17.67 14.65
C PHE A 27 -23.69 18.48 15.71
N ASN A 28 -23.06 18.75 16.86
CA ASN A 28 -23.64 19.60 17.91
C ASN A 28 -23.46 21.10 17.61
N SER A 29 -22.72 21.46 16.55
CA SER A 29 -22.39 22.85 16.20
C SER A 29 -22.25 23.03 14.70
N VAL A 30 -23.31 22.67 13.95
CA VAL A 30 -23.32 22.67 12.48
C VAL A 30 -23.12 24.05 11.83
N ASN A 31 -23.27 25.13 12.60
CA ASN A 31 -23.02 26.50 12.16
C ASN A 31 -21.59 27.00 12.44
N VAL A 32 -20.75 26.19 13.08
CA VAL A 32 -19.35 26.52 13.36
C VAL A 32 -18.46 25.82 12.33
N MET A 33 -17.74 26.61 11.53
CA MET A 33 -16.81 26.06 10.55
C MET A 33 -15.59 25.45 11.26
N PRO A 34 -15.18 24.22 10.91
CA PRO A 34 -14.03 23.60 11.53
C PRO A 34 -12.73 24.34 11.19
N SER A 35 -11.89 24.58 12.19
CA SER A 35 -10.55 25.13 12.02
C SER A 35 -9.52 24.10 11.53
N GLU A 36 -9.83 22.81 11.65
CA GLU A 36 -8.94 21.71 11.30
C GLU A 36 -9.73 20.55 10.67
N ILE A 37 -9.13 19.91 9.66
CA ILE A 37 -9.59 18.63 9.11
C ILE A 37 -8.41 17.66 9.14
N ARG A 38 -8.62 16.47 9.71
CA ARG A 38 -7.64 15.38 9.72
C ARG A 38 -8.01 14.32 8.70
N ILE A 39 -7.03 13.87 7.93
CA ILE A 39 -7.21 12.85 6.90
C ILE A 39 -6.17 11.75 7.12
N GLY A 40 -6.64 10.54 7.36
CA GLY A 40 -5.82 9.33 7.47
C GLY A 40 -5.87 8.51 6.19
N CYS A 41 -4.71 8.14 5.66
CA CYS A 41 -4.58 7.42 4.39
C CYS A 41 -3.63 6.23 4.51
N ILE A 42 -3.86 5.21 3.68
CA ILE A 42 -2.88 4.15 3.40
C ILE A 42 -2.53 4.17 1.92
N THR A 43 -1.27 3.94 1.61
CA THR A 43 -0.78 3.81 0.23
C THR A 43 -0.10 2.46 0.04
N ARG A 44 -0.32 1.79 -1.08
CA ARG A 44 0.27 0.49 -1.42
C ARG A 44 0.85 0.52 -2.82
N SER A 45 2.03 -0.07 -3.00
CA SER A 45 2.69 -0.26 -4.29
C SER A 45 3.87 -1.24 -4.17
N PHE A 46 4.18 -1.91 -5.28
CA PHE A 46 5.24 -2.93 -5.32
C PHE A 46 6.66 -2.37 -5.48
N THR A 47 6.83 -1.19 -6.09
CA THR A 47 8.17 -0.67 -6.40
C THR A 47 8.54 0.56 -5.57
N LYS A 48 9.83 0.69 -5.25
CA LYS A 48 10.36 1.86 -4.52
C LYS A 48 10.14 3.17 -5.30
N LEU A 49 10.25 3.12 -6.63
CA LEU A 49 10.02 4.26 -7.50
C LEU A 49 8.59 4.79 -7.36
N VAL A 50 7.59 3.90 -7.44
CA VAL A 50 6.18 4.28 -7.29
C VAL A 50 5.90 4.83 -5.89
N ARG A 51 6.45 4.22 -4.83
CA ARG A 51 6.34 4.76 -3.46
C ARG A 51 6.85 6.19 -3.36
N HIS A 52 8.00 6.49 -3.97
CA HIS A 52 8.57 7.84 -3.98
C HIS A 52 7.68 8.83 -4.74
N ILE A 53 7.13 8.43 -5.90
CA ILE A 53 6.21 9.28 -6.66
C ILE A 53 4.96 9.58 -5.84
N ILE A 54 4.34 8.58 -5.20
CA ILE A 54 3.14 8.77 -4.39
C ILE A 54 3.40 9.74 -3.24
N GLU A 55 4.45 9.51 -2.45
CA GLU A 55 4.79 10.38 -1.33
C GLU A 55 5.00 11.83 -1.78
N ARG A 56 5.80 12.04 -2.83
CA ARG A 56 6.06 13.38 -3.37
C ARG A 56 4.77 14.04 -3.83
N ARG A 57 3.94 13.34 -4.63
CA ARG A 57 2.72 13.90 -5.20
C ARG A 57 1.64 14.18 -4.16
N ILE A 58 1.56 13.38 -3.09
CA ILE A 58 0.68 13.67 -1.95
C ILE A 58 1.11 14.98 -1.29
N LYS A 59 2.42 15.14 -1.01
CA LYS A 59 2.94 16.36 -0.40
C LYS A 59 2.71 17.58 -1.28
N GLU A 60 3.05 17.52 -2.57
CA GLU A 60 2.82 18.61 -3.51
C GLU A 60 1.34 19.01 -3.60
N LEU A 61 0.44 18.03 -3.73
CA LEU A 61 -1.00 18.29 -3.84
C LEU A 61 -1.55 18.94 -2.57
N ALA A 62 -1.19 18.42 -1.40
CA ALA A 62 -1.65 18.94 -0.13
C ALA A 62 -1.18 20.38 0.12
N HIS A 63 0.10 20.69 -0.14
CA HIS A 63 0.61 22.05 0.00
C HIS A 63 -0.03 23.00 -1.00
N GLY A 64 -0.18 22.58 -2.27
CA GLY A 64 -0.82 23.41 -3.29
C GLY A 64 -2.28 23.75 -2.96
N LEU A 65 -3.05 22.76 -2.49
CA LEU A 65 -4.44 23.00 -2.08
C LEU A 65 -4.53 23.89 -0.84
N ALA A 66 -3.66 23.67 0.16
CA ALA A 66 -3.61 24.52 1.34
C ALA A 66 -3.31 25.98 0.96
N GLN A 67 -2.30 26.20 0.10
CA GLN A 67 -1.93 27.53 -0.37
C GLN A 67 -3.08 28.23 -1.12
N ILE A 68 -3.75 27.54 -2.04
CA ILE A 68 -4.87 28.10 -2.82
C ILE A 68 -6.04 28.50 -1.91
N LEU A 69 -6.27 27.74 -0.85
CA LEU A 69 -7.39 27.97 0.08
C LEU A 69 -7.03 28.89 1.26
N GLY A 70 -5.80 29.41 1.32
CA GLY A 70 -5.33 30.23 2.44
C GLY A 70 -5.17 29.44 3.76
N CYS A 71 -5.02 28.12 3.68
CA CYS A 71 -4.82 27.21 4.80
C CYS A 71 -3.35 26.82 4.97
N THR A 72 -3.04 26.17 6.10
CA THR A 72 -1.79 25.43 6.28
C THR A 72 -2.05 23.93 6.25
N VAL A 73 -1.01 23.14 6.03
CA VAL A 73 -1.10 21.68 6.09
C VAL A 73 0.12 21.11 6.80
N GLN A 74 -0.12 20.11 7.66
CA GLN A 74 0.92 19.29 8.26
C GLN A 74 0.78 17.88 7.71
N ILE A 75 1.90 17.27 7.33
CA ILE A 75 1.90 15.96 6.67
C ILE A 75 2.90 15.06 7.36
N GLU A 76 2.38 14.00 7.97
CA GLU A 76 3.17 12.87 8.46
C GLU A 76 3.02 11.72 7.47
N TYR A 77 4.15 11.29 6.89
CA TYR A 77 4.16 10.20 5.93
C TYR A 77 5.17 9.14 6.38
N ASN A 78 4.65 8.03 6.91
CA ASN A 78 5.45 6.93 7.42
C ASN A 78 5.58 5.83 6.36
N ARG A 79 6.82 5.53 5.95
CA ARG A 79 7.09 4.41 5.04
C ARG A 79 7.09 3.10 5.80
N LEU A 80 6.01 2.34 5.65
CA LEU A 80 5.85 1.03 6.30
C LEU A 80 6.30 -0.13 5.38
N GLY A 81 6.90 -1.15 5.99
CA GLY A 81 7.20 -2.43 5.35
C GLY A 81 8.18 -2.38 4.18
N THR A 82 8.24 -3.48 3.44
CA THR A 82 8.85 -3.60 2.10
C THR A 82 7.92 -4.50 1.26
N THR A 83 8.13 -4.55 -0.04
CA THR A 83 7.40 -5.50 -0.89
C THR A 83 7.93 -6.90 -0.60
N LEU A 84 7.02 -7.84 -0.30
CA LEU A 84 7.37 -9.25 -0.21
C LEU A 84 7.68 -9.78 -1.61
N VAL A 85 8.88 -10.33 -1.78
CA VAL A 85 9.32 -11.02 -2.99
C VAL A 85 9.88 -12.35 -2.54
N ASN A 86 9.27 -13.45 -2.98
CA ASN A 86 9.78 -14.78 -2.66
C ASN A 86 11.03 -15.08 -3.48
N HIS A 87 11.89 -15.96 -2.95
CA HIS A 87 13.01 -16.52 -3.70
C HIS A 87 12.52 -17.69 -4.56
N ASP A 88 12.99 -17.79 -5.80
CA ASP A 88 12.50 -18.78 -6.77
C ASP A 88 12.71 -20.23 -6.31
N GLU A 89 13.89 -20.54 -5.75
CA GLU A 89 14.21 -21.88 -5.25
C GLU A 89 13.32 -22.29 -4.07
N GLU A 90 13.16 -21.40 -3.08
CA GLU A 90 12.31 -21.67 -1.92
C GLU A 90 10.83 -21.73 -2.29
N THR A 91 10.41 -20.93 -3.28
CA THR A 91 9.05 -20.99 -3.82
C THR A 91 8.80 -22.34 -4.47
N THR A 92 9.75 -22.83 -5.26
CA THR A 92 9.67 -24.15 -5.90
C THR A 92 9.61 -25.27 -4.86
N ARG A 93 10.38 -25.17 -3.77
CA ARG A 93 10.34 -26.14 -2.66
C ARG A 93 9.00 -26.11 -1.94
N ALA A 94 8.48 -24.93 -1.62
CA ALA A 94 7.19 -24.76 -0.95
C ALA A 94 6.03 -25.29 -1.81
N VAL A 95 6.04 -25.00 -3.13
CA VAL A 95 5.04 -25.51 -4.08
C VAL A 95 5.06 -27.03 -4.12
N LYS A 96 6.23 -27.67 -4.27
CA LYS A 96 6.34 -29.14 -4.28
C LYS A 96 5.82 -29.78 -2.99
N ALA A 97 6.10 -29.15 -1.84
CA ALA A 97 5.57 -29.62 -0.57
C ALA A 97 4.04 -29.52 -0.52
N ALA A 98 3.46 -28.42 -0.99
CA ALA A 98 2.01 -28.27 -1.08
C ALA A 98 1.38 -29.29 -2.04
N GLU A 99 1.95 -29.48 -3.23
CA GLU A 99 1.47 -30.45 -4.23
C GLU A 99 1.47 -31.88 -3.66
N SER A 100 2.41 -32.23 -2.77
CA SER A 100 2.45 -33.55 -2.13
C SER A 100 1.37 -33.78 -1.07
N LEU A 101 0.74 -32.70 -0.58
CA LEU A 101 -0.27 -32.76 0.48
C LEU A 101 -1.70 -32.69 -0.06
N VAL A 102 -1.93 -31.86 -1.08
CA VAL A 102 -3.29 -31.57 -1.59
C VAL A 102 -3.47 -31.90 -3.07
N ASP A 103 -2.50 -32.59 -3.69
CA ASP A 103 -2.43 -32.80 -5.13
C ASP A 103 -2.22 -31.51 -5.94
N LYS A 104 -1.60 -31.66 -7.10
CA LYS A 104 -1.23 -30.54 -7.98
C LYS A 104 -2.41 -29.68 -8.44
N GLU A 105 -3.57 -30.30 -8.62
CA GLU A 105 -4.78 -29.65 -9.12
C GLU A 105 -5.34 -28.61 -8.14
N HIS A 106 -4.98 -28.72 -6.85
CA HIS A 106 -5.38 -27.79 -5.80
C HIS A 106 -4.30 -26.73 -5.48
N VAL A 107 -3.22 -26.65 -6.27
CA VAL A 107 -2.13 -25.69 -6.06
C VAL A 107 -2.03 -24.69 -7.21
N ASN A 108 -2.19 -23.40 -6.90
CA ASN A 108 -1.90 -22.31 -7.83
C ASN A 108 -0.49 -21.74 -7.59
N ALA A 109 0.51 -22.28 -8.29
CA ALA A 109 1.89 -21.82 -8.21
C ALA A 109 2.14 -20.43 -8.85
N ASN A 110 1.19 -19.93 -9.66
CA ASN A 110 1.30 -18.66 -10.38
C ASN A 110 0.22 -17.68 -9.92
N ALA A 111 0.05 -17.56 -8.60
CA ALA A 111 -0.92 -16.65 -8.02
C ALA A 111 -0.64 -15.19 -8.42
N THR A 112 -1.69 -14.46 -8.79
CA THR A 112 -1.60 -13.04 -9.13
C THR A 112 -1.12 -12.25 -7.90
N PRO A 113 -0.11 -11.38 -8.03
CA PRO A 113 0.31 -10.51 -6.94
C PRO A 113 -0.83 -9.60 -6.50
N PHE A 114 -1.04 -9.48 -5.19
CA PHE A 114 -2.03 -8.56 -4.61
C PHE A 114 -1.35 -7.55 -3.69
N THR A 115 -1.97 -6.39 -3.53
CA THR A 115 -1.34 -5.24 -2.85
C THR A 115 -1.49 -5.26 -1.32
N SER A 116 -1.89 -6.39 -0.72
CA SER A 116 -1.96 -6.47 0.74
C SER A 116 -0.58 -6.33 1.35
N GLY A 117 -0.54 -5.76 2.56
CA GLY A 117 0.67 -5.78 3.36
C GLY A 117 0.87 -7.19 3.92
N GLU A 118 2.11 -7.66 3.92
CA GLU A 118 2.50 -8.93 4.51
C GLU A 118 3.77 -8.70 5.34
N ASP A 119 3.71 -9.00 6.64
CA ASP A 119 4.80 -8.76 7.58
C ASP A 119 5.96 -9.73 7.39
N PHE A 120 5.72 -10.87 6.72
CA PHE A 120 6.79 -11.78 6.30
C PHE A 120 7.85 -11.08 5.41
N ALA A 121 7.51 -9.96 4.76
CA ALA A 121 8.45 -9.12 4.03
C ALA A 121 9.60 -8.58 4.91
N TYR A 122 9.45 -8.53 6.24
CA TYR A 122 10.53 -8.11 7.14
C TYR A 122 11.70 -9.09 7.19
N PHE A 123 11.50 -10.39 6.94
CA PHE A 123 12.59 -11.35 6.88
C PHE A 123 13.55 -11.05 5.72
N LEU A 124 13.05 -10.48 4.62
CA LEU A 124 13.89 -9.99 3.51
C LEU A 124 14.80 -8.84 3.94
N LYS A 125 14.39 -8.00 4.89
CA LYS A 125 15.25 -6.94 5.43
C LYS A 125 16.38 -7.48 6.32
N LYS A 126 16.35 -8.77 6.64
CA LYS A 126 17.37 -9.49 7.41
C LYS A 126 18.18 -10.44 6.52
N ASP A 127 18.09 -10.27 5.20
CA ASP A 127 18.81 -11.07 4.20
C ASP A 127 18.52 -12.58 4.30
N LEU A 128 17.32 -12.94 4.76
CA LEU A 128 16.89 -14.33 4.84
C LEU A 128 16.30 -14.80 3.51
N VAL A 129 16.64 -16.05 3.15
CA VAL A 129 16.04 -16.75 2.00
C VAL A 129 14.67 -17.27 2.44
N ILE A 130 13.63 -16.92 1.67
CA ILE A 130 12.24 -17.11 2.10
C ILE A 130 11.30 -17.40 0.93
N ALA A 131 10.22 -18.12 1.22
CA ALA A 131 9.02 -18.19 0.42
C ALA A 131 7.78 -18.21 1.31
N CYS A 132 6.80 -17.37 0.98
CA CYS A 132 5.48 -17.35 1.62
C CYS A 132 4.45 -17.86 0.62
N ILE A 133 3.67 -18.87 1.04
CA ILE A 133 2.56 -19.43 0.27
C ILE A 133 1.28 -19.31 1.09
N TRP A 134 0.15 -19.25 0.39
CA TRP A 134 -1.17 -19.12 1.01
C TRP A 134 -1.96 -20.39 0.81
N VAL A 135 -2.64 -20.84 1.86
CA VAL A 135 -3.64 -21.89 1.79
C VAL A 135 -4.99 -21.20 1.78
N MET A 136 -5.79 -21.48 0.75
CA MET A 136 -7.16 -20.97 0.63
C MET A 136 -8.10 -22.17 0.80
N GLU A 137 -9.14 -21.99 1.61
CA GLU A 137 -10.27 -22.94 1.71
C GLU A 137 -11.22 -22.80 0.52
#